data_AF-A0A6P7YQ00-F1
#
_entry.id   AF-A0A6P7YQ00-F1
#
_cell.length_a   1.000
_cell.length_b   1.000
_cell.length_c   1.000
_cell.angle_alpha   90.00
_cell.angle_beta   90.00
_cell.angle_gamma   90.00
#
_symmetry.space_group_name_H-M   'P 1'
#
loop_
_entity.id
_entity.type
_entity.pdbx_description
1 polymer ?
#
loop_
_entity_poly.entity_id
_entity_poly.type
_entity_poly.pdbx_seq_one_letter_code
_entity_poly.pdbx_strand_id
1 'polypeptide(L)'
;MVQGGEFLDFVKNWEALRSGIHRTVHAGEIGPPSVVREAVEILKAERIGHGYHTIEDPVLYKSLLEKNLHFELCPWSSYLTSACCSDFRKHPAIQFKNDKANYSLSTDDPLIFGSTLNKDYKVAKKYMGFTEEDSCKR
;
A
#
# COMPACT_ATOMS: atom_id res chain seq x y z
N MET A 1 -20.47 -11.15 15.05
CA MET A 1 -21.29 -11.57 13.90
C MET A 1 -20.57 -11.01 12.68
N VAL A 2 -19.82 -11.84 11.96
CA VAL A 2 -18.98 -11.41 10.82
C VAL A 2 -19.91 -11.03 9.67
N GLN A 3 -19.74 -9.86 9.06
CA GLN A 3 -20.59 -9.45 7.94
C GLN A 3 -20.28 -10.32 6.72
N GLY A 4 -21.29 -10.73 5.95
CA GLY A 4 -21.19 -11.84 4.97
C GLY A 4 -20.11 -11.71 3.88
N GLY A 5 -19.59 -10.51 3.60
CA GLY A 5 -18.44 -10.31 2.71
C GLY A 5 -17.11 -10.74 3.33
N GLU A 6 -16.88 -10.43 4.60
CA GLU A 6 -15.63 -10.72 5.32
C GLU A 6 -15.38 -12.22 5.47
N PHE A 7 -16.44 -13.02 5.67
CA PHE A 7 -16.32 -14.47 5.82
C PHE A 7 -15.89 -15.17 4.51
N LEU A 8 -16.43 -14.73 3.36
CA LEU A 8 -16.06 -15.33 2.07
C LEU A 8 -14.63 -14.98 1.69
N ASP A 9 -14.19 -13.75 1.96
CA ASP A 9 -12.82 -13.33 1.67
C ASP A 9 -11.82 -14.00 2.60
N PHE A 10 -12.19 -14.25 3.85
CA PHE A 10 -11.44 -15.12 4.76
C PHE A 10 -11.26 -16.52 4.17
N VAL A 11 -12.35 -17.20 3.79
CA VAL A 11 -12.27 -18.57 3.24
C VAL A 11 -11.39 -18.62 1.98
N LYS A 12 -11.58 -17.68 1.05
CA LYS A 12 -10.78 -17.61 -0.19
C LYS A 12 -9.29 -17.44 0.08
N ASN A 13 -8.91 -16.54 1.00
CA ASN A 13 -7.50 -16.30 1.32
C ASN A 13 -6.84 -17.49 2.00
N TRP A 14 -7.58 -18.23 2.83
CA TRP A 14 -7.08 -19.47 3.44
C TRP A 14 -6.95 -20.60 2.43
N GLU A 15 -7.87 -20.74 1.48
CA GLU A 15 -7.71 -21.68 0.37
C GLU A 15 -6.54 -21.31 -0.53
N ALA A 16 -6.33 -20.01 -0.81
CA ALA A 16 -5.16 -19.52 -1.53
C ALA A 16 -3.86 -19.88 -0.79
N LEU A 17 -3.80 -19.66 0.53
CA LEU A 17 -2.66 -20.06 1.36
C LEU A 17 -2.37 -21.55 1.24
N ARG A 18 -3.39 -22.39 1.44
CA ARG A 18 -3.26 -23.86 1.41
C ARG A 18 -2.83 -24.36 0.03
N SER A 19 -3.18 -23.62 -1.01
CA SER A 19 -2.84 -23.92 -2.40
C SER A 19 -1.50 -23.31 -2.85
N GLY A 20 -0.80 -22.59 -1.97
CA GLY A 20 0.48 -21.94 -2.30
C GLY A 20 0.35 -20.74 -3.24
N ILE A 21 -0.84 -20.11 -3.32
CA ILE A 21 -1.10 -18.93 -4.14
C ILE A 21 -0.68 -17.67 -3.35
N HIS A 22 0.12 -16.81 -3.99
CA HIS A 22 0.55 -15.54 -3.39
C HIS A 22 -0.61 -14.59 -3.16
N ARG A 23 -0.58 -13.84 -2.05
CA ARG A 23 -1.67 -12.94 -1.64
C ARG A 23 -1.21 -11.49 -1.52
N THR A 24 -1.92 -10.60 -2.21
CA THR A 24 -1.90 -9.15 -1.98
C THR A 24 -3.32 -8.70 -1.64
N VAL A 25 -3.46 -7.71 -0.77
CA VAL A 25 -4.75 -7.19 -0.31
C VAL A 25 -4.72 -5.67 -0.32
N HIS A 26 -5.75 -5.03 -0.86
CA HIS A 26 -5.94 -3.58 -0.72
C HIS A 26 -6.33 -3.27 0.72
N ALA A 27 -5.50 -2.50 1.42
CA ALA A 27 -5.75 -2.11 2.80
C ALA A 27 -5.01 -0.82 3.13
N GLY A 28 -5.55 -0.02 4.05
CA GLY A 28 -4.90 1.24 4.45
C GLY A 28 -4.91 2.33 3.36
N GLU A 29 -5.67 2.15 2.27
CA GLU A 29 -5.89 3.20 1.28
C GLU A 29 -6.85 4.26 1.84
N ILE A 30 -8.12 3.88 2.05
CA ILE A 30 -9.15 4.70 2.72
C ILE A 30 -9.39 4.23 4.16
N GLY A 31 -9.22 2.92 4.39
CA GLY A 31 -9.50 2.29 5.67
C GLY A 31 -8.41 2.51 6.72
N PRO A 32 -8.74 2.33 8.02
CA PRO A 32 -7.79 2.54 9.13
C PRO A 32 -6.69 1.46 9.18
N PRO A 33 -5.61 1.67 9.97
CA PRO A 33 -4.54 0.69 10.16
C PRO A 33 -5.02 -0.70 10.61
N SER A 34 -6.16 -0.80 11.32
CA SER A 34 -6.72 -2.09 11.74
C SER A 34 -7.04 -3.00 10.55
N VAL A 35 -7.46 -2.45 9.42
CA VAL A 35 -7.72 -3.23 8.20
C VAL A 35 -6.42 -3.78 7.61
N VAL A 36 -5.32 -3.03 7.71
CA VAL A 36 -3.98 -3.51 7.31
C VAL A 36 -3.53 -4.64 8.23
N ARG A 37 -3.76 -4.51 9.54
CA ARG A 37 -3.49 -5.56 10.52
C ARG A 37 -4.25 -6.84 10.18
N GLU A 38 -5.55 -6.74 9.91
CA GLU A 38 -6.37 -7.89 9.53
C GLU A 38 -5.91 -8.52 8.21
N ALA A 39 -5.56 -7.71 7.20
CA ALA A 39 -5.01 -8.21 5.94
C ALA A 39 -3.75 -9.06 6.14
N VAL A 40 -2.83 -8.61 7.00
CA VAL A 40 -1.58 -9.33 7.27
C VAL A 40 -1.79 -10.52 8.21
N GLU A 41 -2.50 -10.32 9.32
CA GLU A 41 -2.59 -11.32 10.40
C GLU A 41 -3.64 -12.39 10.12
N ILE A 42 -4.76 -12.02 9.50
CA ILE A 42 -5.90 -12.90 9.25
C ILE A 42 -5.87 -13.43 7.82
N LEU A 43 -5.79 -12.54 6.82
CA LEU A 43 -5.80 -12.94 5.40
C LEU A 43 -4.43 -13.40 4.90
N LYS A 44 -3.38 -13.26 5.73
CA LYS A 44 -2.01 -13.71 5.44
C LYS A 44 -1.45 -13.08 4.17
N ALA A 45 -1.77 -11.80 3.95
CA ALA A 45 -1.24 -11.02 2.84
C ALA A 45 0.30 -10.92 2.91
N GLU A 46 0.94 -11.08 1.76
CA GLU A 46 2.39 -10.96 1.59
C GLU A 46 2.78 -9.55 1.12
N ARG A 47 1.83 -8.84 0.50
CA ARG A 47 1.95 -7.43 0.09
C ARG A 47 0.65 -6.68 0.40
N ILE A 48 0.75 -5.37 0.57
CA ILE A 48 -0.39 -4.49 0.81
C ILE A 48 -0.50 -3.49 -0.34
N GLY A 49 -1.66 -3.52 -1.00
CA GLY A 49 -2.08 -2.47 -1.91
C GLY A 49 -2.24 -1.16 -1.14
N HIS A 50 -1.50 -0.12 -1.52
CA HIS A 50 -1.47 1.20 -0.86
C HIS A 50 -0.80 1.19 0.53
N GLY A 51 -1.56 0.89 1.58
CA GLY A 51 -1.09 0.90 2.97
C GLY A 51 -0.78 2.27 3.58
N TYR A 52 -1.23 3.38 2.98
CA TYR A 52 -0.89 4.74 3.44
C TYR A 52 -1.22 5.01 4.91
N HIS A 53 -2.41 4.61 5.37
CA HIS A 53 -2.87 4.85 6.73
C HIS A 53 -2.21 3.93 7.77
N THR A 54 -1.35 2.98 7.36
CA THR A 54 -0.58 2.15 8.30
C THR A 54 0.25 3.00 9.26
N ILE A 55 0.77 4.15 8.80
CA ILE A 55 1.63 5.04 9.60
C ILE A 55 0.93 5.64 10.82
N GLU A 56 -0.40 5.62 10.85
CA GLU A 56 -1.19 6.15 11.98
C GLU A 56 -1.17 5.22 13.19
N ASP A 57 -0.77 3.94 13.02
CA ASP A 57 -0.43 3.01 14.09
C ASP A 57 1.09 2.72 14.04
N PRO A 58 1.91 3.48 14.80
CA PRO A 58 3.36 3.33 14.79
C PRO A 58 3.83 1.93 15.21
N VAL A 59 3.06 1.23 16.05
CA VAL A 59 3.41 -0.11 16.53
C VAL A 59 3.21 -1.12 15.40
N LEU A 60 2.06 -1.06 14.71
CA LEU A 60 1.81 -1.86 13.53
C LEU A 60 2.87 -1.58 12.47
N TYR A 61 3.04 -0.33 12.09
CA TYR A 61 3.95 0.08 11.01
C TYR A 61 5.38 -0.42 11.27
N LYS A 62 5.90 -0.21 12.49
CA LYS A 62 7.23 -0.73 12.87
C LYS A 62 7.31 -2.25 12.72
N SER A 63 6.30 -3.00 13.16
CA SER A 63 6.30 -4.46 13.03
C SER A 63 6.28 -4.92 11.56
N LEU A 64 5.65 -4.16 10.66
CA LEU A 64 5.58 -4.49 9.23
C LEU A 64 6.90 -4.14 8.52
N LEU A 65 7.59 -3.09 8.94
CA LEU A 65 8.96 -2.78 8.50
C LEU A 65 9.93 -3.91 8.90
N GLU A 66 9.88 -4.37 10.15
CA GLU A 66 10.72 -5.47 10.65
C GLU A 66 10.48 -6.78 9.88
N LYS A 67 9.24 -7.01 9.42
CA LYS A 67 8.86 -8.14 8.58
C LYS A 67 9.18 -7.94 7.09
N ASN A 68 9.71 -6.78 6.71
CA ASN A 68 9.99 -6.39 5.32
C ASN A 68 8.75 -6.50 4.39
N LEU A 69 7.57 -6.19 4.93
CA LEU A 69 6.31 -6.22 4.17
C LEU A 69 6.38 -5.24 2.99
N HIS A 70 5.91 -5.67 1.82
CA HIS A 70 5.89 -4.82 0.62
C HIS A 70 4.62 -3.97 0.53
N PHE A 71 4.78 -2.67 0.30
CA PHE A 71 3.68 -1.72 0.03
C PHE A 71 3.65 -1.30 -1.45
N GLU A 72 2.49 -1.45 -2.09
CA GLU A 72 2.28 -1.09 -3.50
C GLU A 72 1.76 0.35 -3.58
N LEU A 73 2.63 1.34 -3.76
CA LEU A 73 2.27 2.75 -3.68
C LEU A 73 1.80 3.29 -5.03
N CYS A 74 0.64 3.95 -5.04
CA CYS A 74 0.05 4.59 -6.22
C CYS A 74 -0.19 6.11 -6.00
N PRO A 75 0.86 6.96 -6.00
CA PRO A 75 0.75 8.38 -5.66
C PRO A 75 -0.32 9.17 -6.41
N TRP A 76 -0.49 8.96 -7.72
CA TRP A 76 -1.49 9.70 -8.49
C TRP A 76 -2.92 9.21 -8.20
N SER A 77 -3.10 7.90 -8.04
CA SER A 77 -4.38 7.31 -7.62
C SER A 77 -4.82 7.85 -6.27
N SER A 78 -3.93 7.83 -5.27
CA SER A 78 -4.25 8.25 -3.89
C SER A 78 -4.70 9.72 -3.79
N TYR A 79 -4.25 10.57 -4.71
CA TYR A 79 -4.73 11.94 -4.85
C TYR A 79 -6.15 12.01 -5.42
N LEU A 80 -6.43 11.25 -6.49
CA LEU A 80 -7.73 11.27 -7.15
C LEU A 80 -8.83 10.60 -6.32
N THR A 81 -8.50 9.54 -5.58
CA THR A 81 -9.44 8.85 -4.67
C THR A 81 -9.61 9.60 -3.35
N SER A 82 -8.87 10.68 -3.12
CA SER A 82 -8.78 11.39 -1.83
C SER A 82 -8.33 10.51 -0.66
N ALA A 83 -7.64 9.41 -0.96
CA ALA A 83 -7.00 8.56 0.03
C ALA A 83 -5.87 9.28 0.78
N CYS A 84 -5.18 10.20 0.10
CA CYS A 84 -4.11 11.00 0.70
C CYS A 84 -4.40 12.49 0.58
N CYS A 85 -3.72 13.28 1.41
CA CYS A 85 -3.77 14.74 1.34
C CYS A 85 -3.46 15.24 -0.07
N SER A 86 -4.20 16.25 -0.53
CA SER A 86 -4.00 16.89 -1.84
C SER A 86 -2.62 17.52 -2.02
N ASP A 87 -1.92 17.80 -0.91
CA ASP A 87 -0.52 18.24 -0.93
C ASP A 87 0.43 17.03 -0.89
N PHE A 88 0.97 16.66 -2.05
CA PHE A 88 1.93 15.57 -2.19
C PHE A 88 3.17 15.70 -1.29
N ARG A 89 3.52 16.89 -0.80
CA ARG A 89 4.64 17.09 0.13
C ARG A 89 4.37 16.52 1.52
N LYS A 90 3.13 16.12 1.81
CA LYS A 90 2.69 15.47 3.04
C LYS A 90 2.32 14.01 2.85
N HIS A 91 2.62 13.43 1.68
CA HIS A 91 2.19 12.10 1.33
C HIS A 91 2.92 11.02 2.18
N PRO A 92 2.22 10.01 2.72
CA PRO A 92 2.81 8.94 3.55
C PRO A 92 4.00 8.20 2.92
N ALA A 93 4.02 8.10 1.58
CA ALA A 93 5.17 7.55 0.83
C ALA A 93 6.52 8.21 1.16
N ILE A 94 6.53 9.47 1.60
CA ILE A 94 7.76 10.15 2.04
C ILE A 94 8.33 9.46 3.27
N GLN A 95 7.47 9.07 4.22
CA GLN A 95 7.88 8.34 5.41
C GLN A 95 8.35 6.93 5.05
N PHE A 96 7.63 6.19 4.21
CA PHE A 96 8.08 4.89 3.71
C PHE A 96 9.47 4.96 3.06
N LYS A 97 9.74 5.99 2.26
CA LYS A 97 11.07 6.24 1.70
C LYS A 97 12.13 6.49 2.79
N ASN A 98 11.86 7.40 3.71
CA ASN A 98 12.82 7.79 4.75
C ASN A 98 13.17 6.62 5.68
N ASP A 99 12.18 5.78 5.98
CA ASP A 99 12.34 4.59 6.81
C ASP A 99 12.90 3.38 6.04
N LYS A 100 13.19 3.56 4.74
CA LYS A 100 13.68 2.49 3.84
C LYS A 100 12.74 1.28 3.82
N ALA A 101 11.43 1.52 3.85
CA ALA A 101 10.43 0.48 3.70
C ALA A 101 10.57 -0.23 2.35
N ASN A 102 10.07 -1.46 2.29
CA ASN A 102 9.95 -2.21 1.04
C ASN A 102 8.69 -1.74 0.29
N TYR A 103 8.86 -1.10 -0.87
CA TYR A 103 7.74 -0.59 -1.64
C TYR A 103 8.02 -0.57 -3.14
N SER A 104 6.95 -0.38 -3.92
CA SER A 104 7.00 -0.08 -5.36
C SER A 104 6.18 1.17 -5.68
N LEU A 105 6.44 1.78 -6.84
CA LEU A 105 5.58 2.81 -7.44
C LEU A 105 4.76 2.17 -8.57
N SER A 106 3.45 2.35 -8.55
CA SER A 106 2.48 1.76 -9.48
C SER A 106 1.46 2.77 -9.96
N THR A 107 0.79 2.49 -11.08
CA THR A 107 -0.22 3.38 -11.69
C THR A 107 -1.63 3.20 -11.16
N ASP A 108 -1.89 2.05 -10.53
CA ASP A 108 -3.24 1.58 -10.22
C ASP A 108 -4.07 1.42 -11.50
N ASP A 109 -5.15 2.19 -11.70
CA ASP A 109 -5.99 2.20 -12.89
C ASP A 109 -5.64 3.32 -13.90
N PRO A 110 -4.63 3.14 -14.80
CA PRO A 110 -4.15 4.23 -15.67
C PRO A 110 -5.22 4.75 -16.64
N LEU A 111 -6.17 3.90 -17.06
CA LEU A 111 -7.27 4.29 -17.93
C LEU A 111 -8.27 5.20 -17.21
N ILE A 112 -8.63 4.86 -15.96
CA ILE A 112 -9.58 5.62 -15.16
C ILE A 112 -8.95 6.95 -14.74
N PHE A 113 -7.68 6.93 -14.33
CA PHE A 113 -6.98 8.10 -13.79
C PHE A 113 -6.31 9.00 -14.83
N GLY A 114 -6.42 8.65 -16.12
CA GLY A 114 -5.76 9.38 -17.21
C GLY A 114 -4.27 9.57 -16.93
N SER A 115 -3.60 8.48 -16.51
CA SER A 115 -2.24 8.49 -16.02
C SER A 115 -1.36 7.48 -16.75
N THR A 116 -0.06 7.58 -16.48
CA THR A 116 0.96 6.64 -16.92
C THR A 116 1.92 6.46 -15.77
N LEU A 117 2.72 5.40 -15.78
CA LEU A 117 3.71 5.17 -14.74
C LEU A 117 4.66 6.37 -14.57
N ASN A 118 5.05 7.01 -15.68
CA ASN A 118 5.88 8.21 -15.68
C ASN A 118 5.24 9.39 -14.92
N LYS A 119 3.90 9.45 -14.82
CA LYS A 119 3.22 10.48 -14.04
C LYS A 119 3.47 10.30 -12.54
N ASP A 120 3.32 9.07 -12.04
CA ASP A 120 3.61 8.73 -10.64
C ASP A 120 5.08 8.99 -10.28
N TYR A 121 6.02 8.59 -11.14
CA TYR A 121 7.44 8.90 -10.96
C TYR A 121 7.71 10.42 -10.94
N LYS A 122 7.11 11.19 -11.85
CA LYS A 122 7.26 12.66 -11.88
C LYS A 122 6.71 13.31 -10.61
N VAL A 123 5.56 12.86 -10.11
CA VAL A 123 4.96 13.36 -8.87
C VAL A 123 5.86 13.04 -7.68
N ALA A 124 6.31 11.79 -7.54
CA ALA A 124 7.18 11.36 -6.47
C ALA A 124 8.52 12.14 -6.47
N LYS A 125 9.14 12.29 -7.64
CA LYS A 125 10.39 13.05 -7.79
C LYS A 125 10.20 14.54 -7.48
N LYS A 126 9.16 15.17 -8.01
CA LYS A 126 8.95 16.62 -7.91
C LYS A 126 8.48 17.08 -6.52
N TYR A 127 7.64 16.29 -5.85
CA TYR A 127 6.96 16.74 -4.64
C TYR A 127 7.29 15.91 -3.38
N MET A 128 7.73 14.67 -3.54
CA MET A 128 8.00 13.75 -2.41
C MET A 128 9.51 13.54 -2.17
N GLY A 129 10.35 14.18 -2.99
CA GLY A 129 11.81 14.11 -2.89
C GLY A 129 12.36 12.72 -3.16
N PHE A 130 11.71 11.93 -4.02
CA PHE A 130 12.25 10.66 -4.50
C PHE A 130 13.39 10.94 -5.49
N THR A 131 14.42 10.09 -5.42
CA THR A 131 15.58 10.16 -6.30
C THR A 131 15.58 8.99 -7.30
N GLU A 132 16.48 9.04 -8.29
CA GLU A 132 16.68 7.92 -9.22
C GLU A 132 17.16 6.65 -8.49
N GLU A 133 17.89 6.82 -7.38
CA GLU A 133 18.35 5.70 -6.55
C GLU A 133 17.17 5.02 -5.86
N ASP A 134 16.20 5.79 -5.34
CA ASP A 134 14.97 5.24 -4.75
C ASP A 134 14.14 4.47 -5.77
N SER A 135 14.24 4.82 -7.05
CA SER A 135 13.54 4.19 -8.16
C SER A 135 14.17 2.88 -8.63
N CYS A 136 15.43 2.63 -8.26
CA CYS A 136 16.23 1.48 -8.71
C CYS A 136 16.44 0.41 -7.62
N LYS A 137 15.88 0.60 -6.42
CA LYS A 137 16.00 -0.36 -5.32
C LYS A 137 15.24 -1.64 -5.67
N ARG A 138 15.96 -2.77 -5.63
CA ARG A 138 15.45 -4.14 -5.83
C ARG A 138 15.20 -4.81 -4.49
#